data_AF-A0A087KP44-F1
#
_entry.id   AF-A0A087KP44-F1
#
_cell.length_a   1.000
_cell.length_b   1.000
_cell.length_c   1.000
_cell.angle_alpha   90.00
_cell.angle_beta   90.00
_cell.angle_gamma   90.00
#
_symmetry.space_group_name_H-M   'P 1'
#
loop_
_entity.id
_entity.type
_entity.pdbx_description
1 polymer ?
#
loop_
_entity_poly.entity_id
_entity_poly.type
_entity_poly.pdbx_seq_one_letter_code
_entity_poly.pdbx_strand_id
1 'polypeptide(L)' 'MGETEKSLFLVIWVITFFPCYRMARKAGFGWPMAFILSIPVIHYFTLYFFAFRKWPTLPNA' A
#
# COMPACT_ATOMS: atom_id res chain seq x y z
N MET A 1 -8.40 22.97 5.69
CA MET A 1 -8.13 22.26 4.43
C MET A 1 -9.23 22.64 3.45
N GLY A 2 -8.92 23.49 2.48
CA GLY A 2 -9.84 23.92 1.42
C GLY A 2 -10.28 22.75 0.53
N GLU A 3 -11.40 22.92 -0.17
CA GLU A 3 -12.00 21.88 -1.01
C GLU A 3 -11.04 21.36 -2.11
N THR A 4 -10.23 22.24 -2.69
CA THR A 4 -9.19 21.89 -3.68
C THR A 4 -8.12 20.99 -3.08
N GLU A 5 -7.71 21.23 -1.83
CA GLU A 5 -6.67 20.45 -1.15
C GLU A 5 -7.14 19.02 -0.87
N LYS A 6 -8.41 18.85 -0.49
CA LYS A 6 -9.03 17.52 -0.28
C LYS A 6 -9.10 16.73 -1.57
N SER A 7 -9.50 17.38 -2.67
CA SER A 7 -9.59 16.77 -3.99
C SER A 7 -8.21 16.34 -4.51
N LEU A 8 -7.19 17.20 -4.37
CA LEU A 8 -5.81 16.88 -4.73
C LEU A 8 -5.26 15.72 -3.89
N PHE A 9 -5.52 15.74 -2.57
CA PHE A 9 -5.13 14.66 -1.68
C PHE A 9 -5.73 13.32 -2.10
N LEU A 10 -7.03 13.28 -2.42
CA LEU A 10 -7.69 12.05 -2.88
C LEU A 10 -7.09 11.54 -4.20
N VAL A 11 -6.83 12.42 -5.17
CA VAL A 11 -6.20 12.05 -6.44
C VAL A 11 -4.81 11.44 -6.21
N ILE A 12 -3.97 12.10 -5.41
CA ILE A 12 -2.63 11.62 -5.07
C ILE A 12 -2.72 10.28 -4.32
N TRP A 13 -3.67 10.14 -3.40
CA TRP A 13 -3.88 8.92 -2.64
C TRP A 13 -4.29 7.76 -3.55
N VAL A 14 -5.20 7.96 -4.51
CA VAL A 14 -5.61 6.92 -5.47
C VAL A 14 -4.45 6.48 -6.36
N ILE A 15 -3.66 7.44 -6.88
CA ILE A 15 -2.47 7.16 -7.69
C ILE A 15 -1.45 6.34 -6.88
N THR A 16 -1.29 6.64 -5.60
CA THR A 16 -0.39 5.92 -4.68
C THR A 16 -0.96 4.58 -4.23
N PHE A 17 -2.27 4.47 -4.08
CA PHE A 17 -2.96 3.24 -3.69
C PHE A 17 -2.82 2.15 -4.75
N PHE A 18 -2.87 2.51 -6.04
CA PHE A 18 -2.75 1.54 -7.13
C PHE A 18 -1.45 0.70 -7.10
N PRO A 19 -0.23 1.28 -7.04
CA PRO A 19 1.00 0.51 -6.89
C PRO A 19 1.05 -0.24 -5.56
N CYS A 20 0.58 0.35 -4.46
CA CYS A 20 0.46 -0.33 -3.15
C CYS A 20 -0.41 -1.59 -3.22
N TYR A 21 -1.54 -1.51 -3.93
CA TYR A 21 -2.43 -2.63 -4.17
C TYR A 21 -1.75 -3.71 -5.01
N ARG A 22 -1.07 -3.34 -6.09
CA ARG A 22 -0.31 -4.30 -6.91
C ARG A 22 0.81 -4.97 -6.10
N MET A 23 1.52 -4.25 -5.25
CA MET A 23 2.54 -4.81 -4.35
C MET A 23 1.93 -5.81 -3.37
N ALA A 24 0.87 -5.42 -2.66
CA ALA A 24 0.18 -6.29 -1.70
C ALA A 24 -0.31 -7.58 -2.37
N ARG A 25 -0.95 -7.48 -3.55
CA ARG A 25 -1.43 -8.63 -4.31
C ARG A 25 -0.29 -9.54 -4.80
N LYS A 26 0.80 -8.98 -5.32
CA LYS A 26 1.99 -9.75 -5.75
C LYS A 26 2.66 -10.50 -4.61
N ALA A 27 2.67 -9.89 -3.43
CA ALA A 27 3.18 -10.53 -2.22
C ALA A 27 2.17 -11.50 -1.58
N GLY A 28 0.95 -11.61 -2.11
CA GLY A 28 -0.08 -12.58 -1.69
C GLY A 28 -0.96 -12.10 -0.55
N PHE A 29 -0.83 -10.82 -0.18
CA PHE A 29 -1.64 -10.19 0.83
C PHE A 29 -2.99 -9.73 0.26
N GLY A 30 -4.00 -9.71 1.12
CA GLY A 30 -5.35 -9.23 0.78
C GLY A 30 -5.42 -7.71 0.55
N TRP A 31 -6.56 -7.25 0.04
CA TRP A 31 -6.84 -5.82 -0.20
C TRP A 31 -6.70 -4.91 1.05
N PRO A 32 -6.91 -5.34 2.32
CA PRO A 32 -6.69 -4.47 3.47
C PRO A 32 -5.23 -4.06 3.62
N MET A 33 -4.29 -4.91 3.17
CA MET A 33 -2.86 -4.60 3.25
C MET A 33 -2.47 -3.46 2.30
N ALA A 34 -3.19 -3.29 1.19
CA ALA A 34 -3.00 -2.18 0.28
C ALA A 34 -3.37 -0.82 0.90
N PHE A 35 -4.43 -0.80 1.73
CA PHE A 35 -4.85 0.38 2.48
C PHE A 35 -3.84 0.75 3.56
N ILE A 36 -3.31 -0.24 4.28
CA ILE A 36 -2.24 -0.02 5.27
C ILE A 36 -0.99 0.55 4.58
N LEU A 37 -0.62 -0.02 3.43
CA LEU A 37 0.51 0.47 2.65
C LEU A 37 0.28 1.89 2.11
N SER A 38 -0.94 2.29 1.75
CA SER A 38 -1.17 3.61 1.14
C SER A 38 -1.12 4.78 2.13
N ILE A 39 -1.03 4.51 3.43
CA ILE A 39 -0.90 5.54 4.48
C ILE A 39 0.59 5.92 4.62
N PRO A 40 1.01 7.17 4.32
CA PRO A 40 2.43 7.54 4.22
C PRO A 40 3.26 7.22 5.48
N VAL A 41 2.69 7.48 6.66
CA VAL A 41 3.38 7.22 7.94
C VAL A 41 3.56 5.73 8.19
N ILE A 42 2.51 4.94 7.93
CA ILE A 42 2.49 3.49 8.16
C ILE A 42 3.23 2.75 7.05
N HIS A 43 3.37 3.35 5.88
CA HIS A 43 4.05 2.79 4.71
C HIS A 43 5.46 2.33 5.07
N TYR A 44 6.27 3.18 5.70
CA TYR A 44 7.65 2.84 6.07
C TYR A 44 7.74 1.67 7.05
N PHE A 45 6.89 1.65 8.08
CA PHE A 45 6.81 0.53 9.02
C PHE A 45 6.37 -0.76 8.32
N THR A 46 5.45 -0.66 7.37
CA THR A 46 4.94 -1.81 6.63
C THR A 46 5.98 -2.36 5.66
N LEU A 47 6.76 -1.49 5.01
CA LEU A 47 7.90 -1.90 4.19
C LEU A 47 8.97 -2.60 5.03
N TYR A 48 9.27 -2.07 6.23
CA TYR A 48 10.17 -2.74 7.17
C TYR A 48 9.65 -4.14 7.52
N PHE A 49 8.36 -4.27 7.88
CA PHE A 49 7.75 -5.57 8.15
C PHE A 49 7.81 -6.52 6.95
N PHE A 50 7.56 -6.04 5.74
CA PHE A 50 7.66 -6.81 4.49
C PHE A 50 9.07 -7.30 4.17
N ALA A 51 10.12 -6.59 4.61
CA ALA A 51 11.51 -7.00 4.40
C ALA A 51 11.88 -8.24 5.23
N PHE A 52 11.30 -8.40 6.43
CA PHE A 52 11.64 -9.50 7.35
C PHE A 52 10.60 -10.63 7.39
N ARG A 53 9.42 -10.43 6.80
CA ARG A 53 8.37 -11.46 6.76
C ARG A 53 8.45 -12.30 5.51
N LYS A 54 8.22 -13.60 5.67
CA LYS A 54 7.96 -14.50 4.54
C LYS A 54 6.65 -14.09 3.87
N TRP A 55 6.70 -13.84 2.57
CA TRP A 55 5.52 -13.45 1.81
C TRP A 55 4.57 -14.65 1.66
N PRO A 56 3.25 -14.45 1.81
CA PRO A 56 2.27 -15.53 1.72
C PRO A 56 2.23 -16.19 0.33
N THR A 57 2.47 -15.45 -0.76
CA THR A 57 2.82 -16.07 -2.05
C THR A 57 4.32 -16.13 -2.21
N LEU A 58 4.84 -17.35 -2.26
CA LEU A 58 6.20 -17.62 -2.69
C LEU A 58 6.31 -17.47 -4.22
N PRO A 59 7.47 -17.08 -4.77
CA PRO A 59 7.67 -16.99 -6.22
C PRO A 59 7.54 -18.31 -6.99
N ASN A 60 7.22 -19.44 -6.35
CA ASN A 60 6.99 -20.74 -6.99
C ASN A 60 5.99 -21.56 -6.16
N ALA A 61 4.70 -21.45 -6.50
CA ALA A 61 3.72 -22.53 -6.33
C ALA A 61 3.42 -23.09 -7.72
#